data_AF-A0A9E1KJH4-F1
#
_entry.id   AF-A0A9E1KJH4-F1
#
_cell.length_a   1.000
_cell.length_b   1.000
_cell.length_c   1.000
_cell.angle_alpha   90.00
_cell.angle_beta   90.00
_cell.angle_gamma   90.00
#
_symmetry.space_group_name_H-M   'P 1'
#
loop_
_entity.id
_entity.type
_entity.pdbx_description
1 polymer ?
#
loop_
_entity_poly.entity_id
_entity_poly.type
_entity_poly.pdbx_seq_one_letter_code
_entity_poly.pdbx_strand_id
1 'polypeptide(L)'
;MSTIRVNQRNGTVRGSRGLFGRCLGPWVLGILLAVFASKLLAGPTITDIEFSSRPGSKFEIRLDFDEPPPEMKDYTIESPARIAIDFTDTSSSLERKSYSLPYGNATGVIVLESGERTRMVVNLVKLVPYETRVDGNSLYLIVGQEGATS
;
A
#
# COMPACT_ATOMS: atom_id res chain seq x y z
N MET A 1 58.98 -87.41 -33.43
CA MET A 1 59.37 -86.19 -34.16
C MET A 1 58.35 -85.13 -33.83
N SER A 2 58.81 -84.04 -33.19
CA SER A 2 58.19 -82.73 -32.89
C SER A 2 56.69 -82.55 -33.21
N THR A 3 55.87 -81.90 -32.37
CA THR A 3 55.78 -80.42 -32.31
C THR A 3 54.87 -80.07 -31.11
N ILE A 4 55.39 -79.46 -30.03
CA ILE A 4 55.28 -78.01 -29.67
C ILE A 4 53.81 -77.57 -29.47
N ARG A 5 53.36 -77.41 -28.22
CA ARG A 5 53.34 -76.20 -27.34
C ARG A 5 52.21 -75.20 -27.65
N VAL A 6 51.36 -75.01 -26.62
CA VAL A 6 50.85 -73.73 -26.07
C VAL A 6 50.02 -72.84 -27.00
N ASN A 7 48.78 -72.51 -26.60
CA ASN A 7 48.46 -71.12 -26.29
C ASN A 7 47.19 -70.93 -25.45
N GLN A 8 47.40 -70.26 -24.31
CA GLN A 8 46.39 -69.62 -23.48
C GLN A 8 45.85 -68.38 -24.20
N ARG A 9 44.54 -68.21 -24.32
CA ARG A 9 43.94 -66.90 -24.60
C ARG A 9 42.72 -66.66 -23.72
N ASN A 10 42.93 -65.70 -22.83
CA ASN A 10 42.02 -64.97 -21.95
C ASN A 10 40.54 -65.00 -22.32
N GLY A 11 39.73 -65.30 -21.32
CA GLY A 11 38.32 -64.95 -21.28
C GLY A 11 38.12 -63.45 -21.25
N THR A 12 37.24 -62.96 -22.10
CA THR A 12 36.49 -61.72 -21.88
C THR A 12 35.15 -61.90 -22.57
N VAL A 13 34.16 -62.41 -21.83
CA VAL A 13 32.79 -62.56 -22.33
C VAL A 13 32.13 -61.19 -22.28
N ARG A 14 32.05 -60.55 -23.45
CA ARG A 14 31.38 -59.28 -23.69
C ARG A 14 29.86 -59.51 -23.71
N GLY A 15 29.20 -59.21 -22.60
CA GLY A 15 27.74 -59.17 -22.51
C GLY A 15 27.18 -57.95 -23.24
N SER A 16 26.70 -58.15 -24.47
CA SER A 16 25.91 -57.20 -25.24
C SER A 16 24.48 -57.71 -25.29
N ARG A 17 23.55 -57.14 -24.50
CA ARG A 17 22.10 -57.31 -24.68
C ARG A 17 21.32 -56.12 -24.08
N GLY A 18 20.51 -55.48 -24.93
CA GLY A 18 19.23 -54.90 -24.51
C GLY A 18 19.16 -53.39 -24.30
N LEU A 19 19.08 -52.62 -25.39
CA LEU A 19 18.16 -51.47 -25.42
C LEU A 19 16.75 -52.03 -25.18
N PHE A 20 16.05 -51.57 -24.14
CA PHE A 20 14.59 -51.43 -24.04
C PHE A 20 14.24 -51.21 -22.56
N GLY A 21 13.82 -50.00 -22.19
CA GLY A 21 13.37 -49.74 -20.81
C GLY A 21 13.39 -48.26 -20.44
N ARG A 22 12.37 -47.53 -20.87
CA ARG A 22 12.01 -46.21 -20.34
C ARG A 22 11.68 -46.36 -18.85
N CYS A 23 12.32 -45.55 -18.01
CA CYS A 23 11.71 -44.91 -16.83
C CYS A 23 12.67 -43.83 -16.33
N LEU A 24 12.38 -42.59 -16.70
CA LEU A 24 13.06 -41.38 -16.25
C LEU A 24 12.83 -41.19 -14.73
N GLY A 25 13.89 -40.94 -13.97
CA GLY A 25 13.81 -40.49 -12.57
C GLY A 25 15.11 -40.73 -11.82
N PRO A 26 15.92 -39.67 -11.62
CA PRO A 26 15.85 -38.98 -10.33
C PRO A 26 16.08 -37.47 -10.49
N TRP A 27 15.01 -36.72 -10.75
CA TRP A 27 14.97 -35.26 -10.61
C TRP A 27 13.95 -34.91 -9.50
N VAL A 28 14.09 -35.53 -8.33
CA VAL A 28 13.30 -35.17 -7.13
C VAL A 28 14.18 -34.40 -6.14
N LEU A 29 14.99 -33.49 -6.69
CA LEU A 29 15.70 -32.43 -5.96
C LEU A 29 15.28 -31.08 -6.58
N GLY A 30 13.99 -30.93 -6.86
CA GLY A 30 13.40 -29.68 -7.31
C GLY A 30 13.12 -28.80 -6.10
N ILE A 31 14.07 -27.90 -5.79
CA ILE A 31 13.82 -26.47 -5.57
C ILE A 31 12.51 -26.23 -4.78
N LEU A 32 12.53 -26.26 -3.46
CA LEU A 32 12.88 -25.09 -2.65
C LEU A 32 12.12 -23.83 -3.15
N LEU A 33 11.07 -23.47 -2.41
CA LEU A 33 10.60 -22.08 -2.24
C LEU A 33 10.30 -21.27 -3.52
N ALA A 34 9.05 -21.34 -3.96
CA ALA A 34 8.40 -20.18 -4.58
C ALA A 34 6.92 -20.12 -4.15
N VAL A 35 6.68 -20.16 -2.83
CA VAL A 35 5.45 -19.60 -2.29
C VAL A 35 5.58 -18.09 -2.46
N PHE A 36 5.22 -17.60 -3.64
CA PHE A 36 4.98 -16.19 -3.89
C PHE A 36 3.77 -15.80 -3.03
N ALA A 37 4.01 -15.46 -1.77
CA ALA A 37 3.02 -14.83 -0.94
C ALA A 37 2.84 -13.40 -1.47
N SER A 38 1.97 -13.25 -2.47
CA SER A 38 1.43 -11.94 -2.82
C SER A 38 0.82 -11.37 -1.55
N LYS A 39 1.52 -10.43 -0.92
CA LYS A 39 0.90 -9.60 0.12
C LYS A 39 -0.23 -8.89 -0.59
N LEU A 40 -1.47 -9.24 -0.25
CA LEU A 40 -2.60 -8.38 -0.53
C LEU A 40 -2.31 -7.12 0.29
N LEU A 41 -1.73 -6.11 -0.35
CA LEU A 41 -1.46 -4.82 0.26
C LEU A 41 -2.83 -4.22 0.55
N ALA A 42 -3.32 -4.41 1.77
CA ALA A 42 -4.33 -3.54 2.32
C ALA A 42 -3.71 -2.13 2.32
N GLY A 43 -4.39 -1.16 1.74
CA GLY A 43 -3.86 0.19 1.74
C GLY A 43 -4.00 0.85 3.12
N PRO A 44 -3.43 2.05 3.29
CA PRO A 44 -3.34 2.72 4.58
C PRO A 44 -4.72 2.91 5.22
N THR A 45 -4.77 2.79 6.54
CA THR A 45 -5.97 3.02 7.34
C THR A 45 -5.82 4.29 8.13
N ILE A 46 -6.82 5.18 8.05
CA ILE A 46 -6.92 6.35 8.92
C ILE A 46 -7.24 5.86 10.34
N THR A 47 -6.36 6.17 11.28
CA THR A 47 -6.43 5.73 12.67
C THR A 47 -6.90 6.83 13.61
N ASP A 48 -6.54 8.09 13.34
CA ASP A 48 -6.94 9.21 14.18
C ASP A 48 -7.16 10.50 13.39
N ILE A 49 -7.91 11.42 13.99
CA ILE A 49 -8.15 12.76 13.48
C ILE A 49 -8.13 13.78 14.62
N GLU A 50 -7.20 14.74 14.51
CA GLU A 50 -7.04 15.81 15.48
C GLU A 50 -7.29 17.19 14.85
N PHE A 51 -7.72 18.13 15.69
CA PHE A 51 -8.02 19.50 15.29
C PHE A 51 -7.28 20.46 16.21
N SER A 52 -6.53 21.40 15.64
CA SER A 52 -5.82 22.43 16.40
C SER A 52 -6.04 23.83 15.82
N SER A 53 -6.10 24.83 16.70
CA SER A 53 -6.11 26.23 16.26
C SER A 53 -4.69 26.69 15.92
N ARG A 54 -4.58 27.58 14.94
CA ARG A 54 -3.31 28.16 14.51
C ARG A 54 -3.42 29.70 14.52
N PRO A 55 -2.30 30.43 14.69
CA PRO A 55 -2.31 31.89 14.59
C PRO A 55 -2.88 32.39 13.25
N GLY A 56 -3.46 33.59 13.27
CA GLY A 56 -3.94 34.25 12.05
C GLY A 56 -5.24 33.67 11.49
N SER A 57 -6.22 33.31 12.34
CA SER A 57 -7.51 32.75 11.92
C SER A 57 -7.38 31.46 11.09
N LYS A 58 -6.33 30.69 11.36
CA LYS A 58 -6.07 29.40 10.75
C LYS A 58 -6.47 28.28 11.70
N PHE A 59 -6.77 27.12 11.14
CA PHE A 59 -6.85 25.87 11.89
C PHE A 59 -6.13 24.78 11.11
N GLU A 60 -5.79 23.71 11.81
CA GLU A 60 -5.12 22.56 11.26
C GLU A 60 -5.96 21.31 11.57
N ILE A 61 -6.06 20.44 10.59
CA ILE A 61 -6.60 19.09 10.72
C ILE A 61 -5.43 18.14 10.52
N ARG A 62 -5.14 17.29 11.51
CA ARG A 62 -4.17 16.21 11.39
C ARG A 62 -4.92 14.89 11.23
N LEU A 63 -4.61 14.15 10.18
CA LEU A 63 -5.04 12.77 9.99
C LEU A 63 -3.83 11.87 10.23
N ASP A 64 -3.98 10.89 11.10
CA ASP A 64 -2.95 9.87 11.34
C ASP A 64 -3.34 8.57 10.65
N PHE A 65 -2.33 7.93 10.06
CA PHE A 65 -2.45 6.68 9.33
C PHE A 65 -1.56 5.62 9.98
N ASP A 66 -1.91 4.34 9.80
CA ASP A 66 -1.06 3.22 10.22
C ASP A 66 0.23 3.11 9.38
N GLU A 67 0.16 3.51 8.12
CA GLU A 67 1.24 3.56 7.14
C GLU A 67 1.31 4.96 6.48
N PRO A 68 2.37 5.32 5.74
CA PRO A 68 2.44 6.60 5.05
C PRO A 68 1.19 6.87 4.19
N PRO A 69 0.63 8.10 4.21
CA PRO A 69 -0.57 8.43 3.45
C PRO A 69 -0.41 8.09 1.95
N PRO A 70 -1.44 7.51 1.32
CA PRO A 70 -1.38 7.17 -0.11
C PRO A 70 -1.56 8.42 -0.98
N GLU A 71 -1.61 8.22 -2.30
CA GLU A 71 -1.91 9.31 -3.22
C GLU A 71 -3.29 9.94 -2.91
N MET A 72 -3.28 11.26 -2.73
CA MET A 72 -4.48 12.04 -2.41
C MET A 72 -4.85 12.97 -3.57
N LYS A 73 -6.15 13.22 -3.73
CA LYS A 73 -6.68 14.23 -4.65
C LYS A 73 -7.54 15.21 -3.88
N ASP A 74 -7.12 16.47 -3.85
CA ASP A 74 -7.87 17.56 -3.23
C ASP A 74 -8.60 18.40 -4.28
N TYR A 75 -9.75 18.94 -3.90
CA TYR A 75 -10.52 19.88 -4.71
C TYR A 75 -11.48 20.71 -3.85
N THR A 76 -11.90 21.85 -4.37
CA THR A 76 -12.81 22.78 -3.68
C THR A 76 -14.15 22.89 -4.37
N ILE A 77 -15.21 23.08 -3.58
CA ILE A 77 -16.56 23.40 -4.05
C ILE A 77 -16.96 24.73 -3.43
N GLU A 78 -17.46 25.67 -4.23
CA GLU A 78 -17.78 27.02 -3.73
C GLU A 78 -19.20 27.15 -3.16
N SER A 79 -20.14 26.35 -3.66
CA SER A 79 -21.58 26.47 -3.33
C SER A 79 -22.18 25.11 -2.96
N PRO A 80 -22.23 24.75 -1.66
CA PRO A 80 -21.64 25.46 -0.51
C PRO A 80 -20.12 25.29 -0.41
N ALA A 81 -19.45 26.18 0.33
CA ALA A 81 -18.00 26.20 0.50
C ALA A 81 -17.48 24.92 1.18
N ARG A 82 -16.70 24.12 0.45
CA ARG A 82 -16.13 22.85 0.92
C ARG A 82 -14.73 22.62 0.35
N ILE A 83 -13.88 22.00 1.16
CA ILE A 83 -12.66 21.34 0.71
C ILE A 83 -12.91 19.83 0.79
N ALA A 84 -12.63 19.09 -0.27
CA ALA A 84 -12.70 17.64 -0.28
C ALA A 84 -11.31 17.08 -0.59
N ILE A 85 -10.90 16.06 0.16
CA ILE A 85 -9.67 15.31 -0.04
C ILE A 85 -10.04 13.84 -0.16
N ASP A 86 -9.75 13.26 -1.32
CA ASP A 86 -9.97 11.86 -1.61
C ASP A 86 -8.66 11.08 -1.47
N PHE A 87 -8.70 10.04 -0.65
CA PHE A 87 -7.63 9.07 -0.46
C PHE A 87 -7.98 7.78 -1.20
N THR A 88 -7.07 7.33 -2.06
CA THR A 88 -7.22 6.08 -2.82
C THR A 88 -6.72 4.90 -1.99
N ASP A 89 -7.39 3.75 -2.12
CA ASP A 89 -7.10 2.51 -1.41
C ASP A 89 -7.01 2.68 0.11
N THR A 90 -7.78 3.61 0.66
CA THR A 90 -7.70 3.99 2.08
C THR A 90 -8.97 3.62 2.82
N SER A 91 -8.83 2.94 3.96
CA SER A 91 -9.92 2.67 4.90
C SER A 91 -9.89 3.63 6.09
N SER A 92 -10.98 3.71 6.85
CA SER A 92 -11.10 4.56 8.03
C SER A 92 -11.50 3.74 9.26
N SER A 93 -10.61 3.65 10.24
CA SER A 93 -10.88 3.05 11.55
C SER A 93 -11.40 4.05 12.59
N LEU A 94 -11.66 5.30 12.19
CA LEU A 94 -12.22 6.34 13.06
C LEU A 94 -13.55 5.93 13.70
N GLU A 95 -13.70 6.17 15.01
CA GLU A 95 -14.93 5.89 15.74
C GLU A 95 -16.13 6.71 15.22
N ARG A 96 -15.85 7.95 14.81
CA ARG A 96 -16.85 8.90 14.30
C ARG A 96 -16.52 9.30 12.88
N LYS A 97 -17.56 9.54 12.10
CA LYS A 97 -17.45 10.00 10.71
C LYS A 97 -17.70 11.50 10.55
N SER A 98 -18.17 12.18 11.59
CA SER A 98 -18.53 13.60 11.55
C SER A 98 -18.06 14.31 12.81
N TYR A 99 -17.43 15.45 12.63
CA TYR A 99 -16.79 16.25 13.67
C TYR A 99 -17.21 17.70 13.51
N SER A 100 -17.78 18.31 14.55
CA SER A 100 -18.04 19.74 14.57
C SER A 100 -16.75 20.50 14.86
N LEU A 101 -16.48 21.55 14.10
CA LEU A 101 -15.30 22.39 14.32
C LEU A 101 -15.69 23.65 15.10
N PRO A 102 -14.95 24.02 16.17
CA PRO A 102 -15.23 25.22 16.95
C PRO A 102 -14.63 26.50 16.31
N TYR A 103 -14.13 26.42 15.08
CA TYR A 103 -13.40 27.51 14.43
C TYR A 103 -14.32 28.36 13.56
N GLY A 104 -14.26 29.69 13.69
CA GLY A 104 -15.22 30.60 13.04
C GLY A 104 -15.25 30.55 11.50
N ASN A 105 -14.27 29.92 10.85
CA ASN A 105 -14.18 29.76 9.40
C ASN A 105 -14.62 28.36 8.89
N ALA A 106 -14.92 27.41 9.78
CA ALA A 106 -15.33 26.05 9.41
C ALA A 106 -16.47 25.52 10.28
N THR A 107 -17.39 24.76 9.69
CA THR A 107 -18.55 24.23 10.41
C THR A 107 -18.36 22.79 10.86
N GLY A 108 -17.59 21.99 10.12
CA GLY A 108 -17.33 20.60 10.49
C GLY A 108 -16.54 19.82 9.45
N VAL A 109 -16.10 18.62 9.82
CA VAL A 109 -15.42 17.65 8.96
C VAL A 109 -16.21 16.37 8.90
N ILE A 110 -16.34 15.78 7.71
CA ILE A 110 -16.97 14.47 7.50
C ILE A 110 -15.96 13.56 6.79
N VAL A 111 -15.77 12.35 7.29
CA VAL A 111 -14.93 11.31 6.66
C VAL A 111 -15.83 10.17 6.20
N LEU A 112 -15.87 9.94 4.89
CA LEU A 112 -16.73 8.95 4.25
C LEU A 112 -15.88 7.91 3.53
N GLU A 113 -15.92 6.68 4.01
CA GLU A 113 -15.35 5.53 3.31
C GLU A 113 -16.39 4.91 2.37
N SER A 114 -15.99 4.66 1.13
CA SER A 114 -16.82 4.08 0.07
C SER A 114 -15.98 3.17 -0.82
N GLY A 115 -16.07 1.87 -0.61
CA GLY A 115 -15.30 0.89 -1.37
C GLY A 115 -13.81 1.08 -1.12
N GLU A 116 -13.05 1.34 -2.17
CA GLU A 116 -11.60 1.56 -2.13
C GLU A 116 -11.21 3.03 -1.96
N ARG A 117 -12.13 3.91 -1.55
CA ARG A 117 -11.86 5.35 -1.43
C ARG A 117 -12.40 5.91 -0.13
N THR A 118 -11.58 6.71 0.54
CA THR A 118 -12.01 7.53 1.68
C THR A 118 -11.98 9.00 1.31
N ARG A 119 -13.10 9.68 1.51
CA ARG A 119 -13.27 11.11 1.22
C ARG A 119 -13.42 11.87 2.54
N MET A 120 -12.49 12.75 2.83
CA MET A 120 -12.63 13.76 3.87
C MET A 120 -13.23 15.03 3.26
N VAL A 121 -14.31 15.55 3.83
CA VAL A 121 -14.95 16.81 3.43
C VAL A 121 -14.93 17.77 4.61
N VAL A 122 -14.27 18.91 4.43
CA VAL A 122 -14.29 20.03 5.37
C VAL A 122 -15.35 21.02 4.89
N ASN A 123 -16.38 21.22 5.71
CA ASN A 123 -17.41 22.22 5.47
C ASN A 123 -16.93 23.56 6.01
N LEU A 124 -16.97 24.59 5.16
CA LEU A 124 -16.47 25.92 5.46
C LEU A 124 -17.61 26.94 5.50
N VAL A 125 -17.39 28.04 6.22
CA VAL A 125 -18.28 29.20 6.17
C VAL A 125 -18.04 30.01 4.89
N LYS A 126 -16.76 30.16 4.51
CA LYS A 126 -16.32 30.76 3.24
C LYS A 126 -15.12 30.00 2.70
N LEU A 127 -14.94 30.01 1.38
CA LEU A 127 -13.74 29.45 0.78
C LEU A 127 -12.52 30.29 1.21
N VAL A 128 -11.49 29.63 1.74
CA VAL A 128 -10.22 30.22 2.15
C VAL A 128 -9.09 29.36 1.60
N PRO A 129 -7.88 29.93 1.43
CA PRO A 129 -6.70 29.15 1.09
C PRO A 129 -6.47 28.01 2.09
N TYR A 130 -5.91 26.91 1.59
CA TYR A 130 -5.45 25.80 2.39
C TYR A 130 -4.15 25.24 1.84
N GLU A 131 -3.43 24.51 2.69
CA GLU A 131 -2.20 23.82 2.35
C GLU A 131 -2.24 22.41 2.94
N THR A 132 -1.68 21.44 2.23
CA THR A 132 -1.52 20.07 2.69
C THR A 132 -0.04 19.74 2.84
N ARG A 133 0.30 18.97 3.89
CA ARG A 133 1.67 18.52 4.14
C ARG A 133 1.65 17.12 4.73
N VAL A 134 2.45 16.22 4.17
CA VAL A 134 2.67 14.89 4.72
C VAL A 134 3.94 14.90 5.56
N ASP A 135 3.89 14.28 6.73
CA ASP A 135 5.03 14.12 7.64
C ASP A 135 4.93 12.77 8.35
N GLY A 136 5.84 11.85 8.03
CA GLY A 136 5.75 10.46 8.46
C GLY A 136 4.44 9.81 7.99
N ASN A 137 3.65 9.33 8.96
CA ASN A 137 2.35 8.69 8.72
C ASN A 137 1.18 9.65 8.93
N SER A 138 1.44 10.96 8.95
CA SER A 138 0.42 11.97 9.23
C SER A 138 0.26 12.90 8.03
N LEU A 139 -1.00 13.24 7.72
CA LEU A 139 -1.35 14.33 6.81
C LEU A 139 -1.85 15.53 7.63
N TYR A 140 -1.30 16.69 7.33
CA TYR A 140 -1.71 17.97 7.90
C TYR A 140 -2.43 18.76 6.82
N LEU A 141 -3.65 19.22 7.11
CA LEU A 141 -4.41 20.17 6.31
C LEU A 141 -4.55 21.47 7.10
N ILE A 142 -3.87 22.52 6.66
CA ILE A 142 -3.93 23.84 7.26
C ILE A 142 -4.89 24.68 6.45
N VAL A 143 -5.92 25.23 7.09
CA VAL A 143 -6.98 25.99 6.44
C VAL A 143 -7.05 27.39 7.02
N GLY A 144 -7.04 28.39 6.14
CA GLY A 144 -7.11 29.81 6.49
C GLY A 144 -5.90 30.58 5.99
N GLN A 145 -6.02 31.90 6.08
CA GLN A 145 -4.99 32.85 5.69
C GLN A 145 -4.78 33.79 6.86
N GLU A 146 -3.52 34.18 7.12
CA GLU A 146 -3.28 35.34 7.98
C GLU A 146 -4.02 36.50 7.35
N GLY A 147 -4.95 37.10 8.10
CA GLY A 147 -5.82 38.15 7.58
C GLY A 147 -4.97 39.14 6.78
N ALA A 148 -5.28 39.28 5.50
CA ALA A 148 -4.61 40.23 4.63
C ALA A 148 -4.81 41.61 5.25
N THR A 149 -3.83 42.07 6.01
CA THR A 149 -3.68 43.47 6.38
C THR A 149 -3.23 44.16 5.10
N SER A 150 -4.19 44.59 4.30
CA SER A 150 -3.99 45.65 3.33
C SER A 150 -3.89 46.99 4.06
#